data_AF-A0A940AUK9-F1
#
_entry.id   AF-A0A940AUK9-F1
#
_cell.length_a   1.000
_cell.length_b   1.000
_cell.length_c   1.000
_cell.angle_alpha   90.00
_cell.angle_beta   90.00
_cell.angle_gamma   90.00
#
_symmetry.space_group_name_H-M   'P 1'
#
loop_
_entity.id
_entity.type
_entity.pdbx_description
1 polymer ?
#
loop_
_entity_poly.entity_id
_entity_poly.type
_entity_poly.pdbx_seq_one_letter_code
_entity_poly.pdbx_strand_id
1 'polypeptide(L)' 'FLPAAAHPLPGSLDLCFEIEDDIETVLSELKSKNASLVTDIVERNGAKGKMRSIYLRDPDGNLIELASYK' A
#
# COMPACT_ATOMS: atom_id res chain seq x y z
N PHE A 1 -9.32 -22.29 -19.01
CA PHE A 1 -9.43 -22.17 -17.54
C PHE A 1 -8.80 -20.85 -17.15
N LEU A 2 -9.53 -19.98 -16.45
CA LEU A 2 -8.98 -18.74 -15.91
C LEU A 2 -8.82 -18.97 -14.39
N PRO A 3 -7.60 -18.95 -13.84
CA PRO A 3 -7.44 -19.03 -12.40
C PRO A 3 -8.13 -17.81 -11.77
N ALA A 4 -9.10 -18.06 -10.91
CA ALA A 4 -9.87 -17.03 -10.20
C ALA A 4 -10.07 -17.47 -8.75
N ALA A 5 -10.32 -16.50 -7.87
CA ALA A 5 -10.71 -16.79 -6.49
C ALA A 5 -12.02 -17.59 -6.47
N ALA A 6 -12.18 -18.47 -5.46
CA ALA A 6 -13.45 -19.18 -5.26
C ALA A 6 -14.63 -18.22 -5.03
N HIS A 7 -14.35 -17.05 -4.45
CA HIS A 7 -15.29 -15.96 -4.23
C HIS A 7 -14.65 -14.63 -4.65
N PRO A 8 -14.73 -14.26 -5.94
CA PRO A 8 -14.16 -13.01 -6.42
C PRO A 8 -15.00 -11.82 -5.92
N LEU A 9 -14.37 -10.92 -5.17
CA LEU A 9 -15.00 -9.71 -4.65
C LEU A 9 -14.05 -8.52 -4.85
N PRO A 10 -14.43 -7.48 -5.63
CA PRO A 10 -13.64 -6.26 -5.73
C PRO A 10 -13.48 -5.58 -4.38
N GLY A 11 -12.32 -4.96 -4.14
CA GLY A 11 -12.04 -4.22 -2.91
C GLY A 11 -11.77 -5.07 -1.67
N SER A 12 -11.70 -6.39 -1.80
CA SER A 12 -11.50 -7.29 -0.66
C SER A 12 -10.04 -7.56 -0.33
N LEU A 13 -9.09 -7.03 -1.11
CA LEU A 13 -7.67 -7.25 -0.88
C LEU A 13 -7.09 -6.20 0.08
N ASP A 14 -6.20 -6.67 0.93
CA ASP A 14 -5.34 -5.87 1.80
C ASP A 14 -3.91 -6.35 1.55
N LEU A 15 -3.13 -5.54 0.84
CA LEU A 15 -1.82 -5.93 0.30
C LEU A 15 -0.74 -4.97 0.78
N CYS A 16 0.37 -5.52 1.27
CA CYS A 16 1.57 -4.77 1.62
C CYS A 16 2.67 -5.03 0.59
N PHE A 17 3.17 -3.95 -0.03
CA PHE A 17 4.33 -3.97 -0.91
C PHE A 17 5.52 -3.32 -0.21
N GLU A 18 6.61 -4.07 -0.10
CA GLU A 18 7.91 -3.49 0.29
C GLU A 18 8.46 -2.69 -0.89
N ILE A 19 8.75 -1.41 -0.65
CA ILE A 19 9.38 -0.53 -1.62
C ILE A 19 10.87 -0.35 -1.29
N GLU A 20 11.69 -0.20 -2.33
CA GLU A 20 13.11 0.09 -2.15
C GLU A 20 13.36 1.58 -1.89
N ASP A 21 12.45 2.47 -2.29
CA ASP A 21 12.60 3.90 -2.09
C ASP A 21 12.36 4.34 -0.64
N ASP A 22 12.81 5.55 -0.32
CA ASP A 22 12.49 6.21 0.93
C ASP A 22 11.01 6.65 0.95
N ILE A 23 10.34 6.45 2.09
CA ILE A 23 8.88 6.59 2.19
C ILE A 23 8.43 8.05 1.98
N GLU A 24 9.25 9.05 2.34
CA GLU A 24 8.98 10.47 2.10
C GLU A 24 9.03 10.82 0.61
N THR A 25 9.93 10.18 -0.14
CA THR A 25 10.03 10.36 -1.60
C THR A 25 8.75 9.85 -2.27
N VAL A 26 8.31 8.65 -1.90
CA VAL A 26 7.07 8.06 -2.43
C VAL A 26 5.85 8.87 -2.01
N LEU A 27 5.77 9.33 -0.76
CA LEU A 27 4.68 10.20 -0.31
C LEU A 27 4.59 11.48 -1.16
N SER A 28 5.74 12.09 -1.45
CA SER A 28 5.81 13.31 -2.27
C SER A 28 5.35 13.06 -3.70
N GLU A 29 5.78 11.95 -4.30
CA GLU A 29 5.33 11.54 -5.63
C GLU A 29 3.82 11.31 -5.67
N LEU A 30 3.27 10.56 -4.71
CA LEU A 30 1.84 10.29 -4.61
C LEU A 30 1.02 11.58 -4.44
N LYS A 31 1.49 12.51 -3.60
CA LYS A 31 0.85 13.83 -3.42
C LYS A 31 0.88 14.62 -4.73
N SER A 32 1.99 14.62 -5.47
CA SER A 32 2.09 15.30 -6.78
C SER A 32 1.14 14.72 -7.84
N LYS A 33 0.80 13.43 -7.72
CA LYS A 33 -0.15 12.72 -8.58
C LYS A 33 -1.60 12.82 -8.09
N ASN A 34 -1.88 13.57 -7.02
CA ASN A 34 -3.19 13.67 -6.38
C ASN A 34 -3.77 12.31 -5.96
N ALA A 35 -2.91 11.38 -5.52
CA ALA A 35 -3.37 10.09 -5.00
C ALA A 35 -4.19 10.29 -3.72
N SER A 36 -5.28 9.52 -3.58
CA SER A 36 -6.11 9.53 -2.38
C SER A 36 -5.47 8.72 -1.27
N LEU A 37 -4.64 9.38 -0.46
CA LEU A 37 -3.99 8.79 0.71
C LEU A 37 -5.00 8.58 1.83
N VAL A 38 -4.95 7.41 2.47
CA VAL A 38 -5.73 7.07 3.66
C VAL A 38 -5.03 7.60 4.93
N THR A 39 -3.70 7.67 4.92
CA THR A 39 -2.87 8.16 6.03
C THR A 39 -1.67 8.95 5.51
N ASP A 40 -1.04 9.77 6.37
CA ASP A 40 0.37 10.14 6.19
C ASP A 40 1.28 8.94 6.57
N ILE A 41 2.60 9.16 6.69
CA ILE A 41 3.57 8.14 7.09
C ILE A 41 3.29 7.70 8.54
N VAL A 42 3.20 6.39 8.75
CA VAL A 42 2.98 5.77 10.06
C VAL A 42 3.94 4.62 10.30
N GLU A 43 4.35 4.41 11.56
CA GLU A 43 5.13 3.23 11.93
C GLU A 43 4.25 1.97 11.94
N ARG A 44 4.80 0.87 11.43
CA ARG A 44 4.18 -0.45 11.37
C ARG A 44 5.19 -1.55 11.66
N ASN A 45 4.69 -2.75 11.89
CA ASN A 45 5.51 -3.96 11.98
C ASN A 45 5.16 -4.85 10.79
N GLY A 46 6.10 -5.00 9.86
CA GLY A 46 5.98 -5.99 8.78
C GLY A 46 6.76 -7.25 9.09
N ALA A 47 6.87 -8.13 8.09
CA ALA A 47 7.49 -9.44 8.22
C ALA A 47 8.97 -9.42 8.70
N LYS A 48 9.73 -8.36 8.39
CA LYS A 48 11.14 -8.19 8.80
C LYS A 48 11.33 -7.31 10.04
N GLY A 49 10.24 -6.85 10.68
CA GLY A 49 10.29 -5.97 11.85
C GLY A 49 9.65 -4.60 11.62
N LYS A 50 10.16 -3.58 12.32
CA LYS A 50 9.65 -2.20 12.23
C LYS A 50 9.88 -1.62 10.84
N MET A 51 8.87 -0.95 10.30
CA MET A 51 8.90 -0.27 9.01
C MET A 51 8.00 0.97 9.06
N ARG A 52 8.11 1.82 8.03
CA ARG A 52 7.25 2.98 7.83
C ARG A 52 6.34 2.71 6.65
N SER A 53 5.07 3.05 6.79
CA SER A 53 4.03 2.72 5.81
C SER A 53 3.17 3.91 5.45
N ILE A 54 2.65 3.90 4.23
CA ILE A 54 1.57 4.77 3.75
C ILE A 54 0.48 3.91 3.11
N TYR A 55 -0.77 4.36 3.24
CA TYR A 55 -1.92 3.61 2.77
C TYR A 55 -2.69 4.39 1.71
N LEU A 56 -3.16 3.68 0.69
CA LEU A 56 -4.01 4.20 -0.37
C LEU A 56 -5.06 3.15 -0.78
N ARG A 57 -6.04 3.58 -1.58
CA ARG A 57 -6.99 2.67 -2.22
C ARG A 57 -6.75 2.65 -3.72
N ASP A 58 -6.79 1.44 -4.29
CA ASP A 58 -6.85 1.28 -5.74
C ASP A 58 -8.29 1.55 -6.26
N PRO A 59 -8.53 1.52 -7.58
CA PRO A 59 -9.85 1.79 -8.15
C PRO A 59 -10.96 0.82 -7.71
N ASP A 60 -10.63 -0.42 -7.35
CA ASP A 60 -11.60 -1.41 -6.85
C ASP A 60 -11.85 -1.25 -5.34
N GLY A 61 -11.07 -0.39 -4.66
CA GLY A 61 -11.19 -0.10 -3.24
C GLY A 61 -10.29 -0.96 -2.35
N ASN A 62 -9.41 -1.78 -2.94
CA ASN A 62 -8.46 -2.60 -2.18
C ASN A 62 -7.54 -1.69 -1.35
N LEU A 63 -7.18 -2.16 -0.15
CA LEU A 63 -6.22 -1.44 0.67
C LEU A 63 -4.81 -1.80 0.20
N ILE A 64 -4.06 -0.78 -0.21
CA ILE A 64 -2.67 -0.92 -0.62
C ILE A 64 -1.82 -0.22 0.42
N GLU A 65 -0.94 -0.99 1.05
CA GLU A 65 0.13 -0.51 1.92
C GLU A 65 1.45 -0.49 1.14
N LEU A 66 2.09 0.66 1.09
CA LEU A 66 3.47 0.79 0.64
C LEU A 66 4.35 0.95 1.87
N ALA A 67 5.29 0.04 2.07
CA ALA A 67 6.10 -0.02 3.28
C ALA A 67 7.59 0.01 2.95
N SER A 68 8.36 0.78 3.73
CA SER A 68 9.80 0.87 3.63
C SER A 68 10.46 0.51 4.96
N TYR A 69 11.48 -0.36 4.89
CA TYR A 69 12.35 -0.72 6.02
C TYR A 69 13.54 0.23 6.19
N LYS A 70 13.67 1.23 5.31
CA LYS A 70 14.72 2.24 5.36
C LYS A 70 14.41 3.34 6.36
#